data_AF-A0A2D5UVH8-F1
#
_entry.id   AF-A0A2D5UVH8-F1
#
_cell.length_a   1.000
_cell.length_b   1.000
_cell.length_c   1.000
_cell.angle_alpha   90.00
_cell.angle_beta   90.00
_cell.angle_gamma   90.00
#
_symmetry.space_group_name_H-M   'P 1'
#
loop_
_entity.id
_entity.type
_entity.pdbx_description
1 polymer ?
#
loop_
_entity_poly.entity_id
_entity_poly.type
_entity_poly.pdbx_seq_one_letter_code
_entity_poly.pdbx_strand_id
1 'polypeptide(L)'
;MAAADEVDGGDGFTIADARFAKPLDTDLLDSLAASHDRLVIVEENSPGGFSAHVLQYLANAGHLDGSLAVRCLSLPDAMLDHDSQSGQLALAGLDKAGIAATLRDLTGTAAASPKAESQSKS
;
A
#
# COMPACT_ATOMS: atom_id res chain seq x y z
N MET A 1 9.21 -7.36 -4.33
CA MET A 1 10.26 -8.10 -3.59
C MET A 1 11.09 -7.13 -2.77
N ALA A 2 11.77 -6.18 -3.42
CA ALA A 2 12.71 -5.26 -2.77
C ALA A 2 12.20 -4.59 -1.46
N ALA A 3 10.96 -4.09 -1.39
CA ALA A 3 10.44 -3.44 -0.18
C ALA A 3 10.10 -4.41 0.97
N ALA A 4 9.63 -5.62 0.65
CA ALA A 4 9.36 -6.65 1.65
C ALA A 4 10.68 -7.14 2.28
N ASP A 5 11.73 -7.30 1.48
CA ASP A 5 13.06 -7.73 1.94
C ASP A 5 13.67 -6.76 2.97
N GLU A 6 13.26 -5.48 2.99
CA GLU A 6 13.67 -4.49 4.00
C GLU A 6 12.96 -4.67 5.34
N VAL A 7 11.87 -5.43 5.40
CA VAL A 7 11.08 -5.68 6.60
C VAL A 7 11.26 -7.14 6.99
N ASP A 8 11.92 -7.38 8.12
CA ASP A 8 12.17 -8.71 8.68
C ASP A 8 12.77 -9.72 7.68
N GLY A 9 13.57 -9.24 6.72
CA GLY A 9 14.23 -10.08 5.71
C GLY A 9 13.30 -10.59 4.60
N GLY A 10 12.07 -10.09 4.51
CA GLY A 10 11.05 -10.53 3.55
C GLY A 10 10.23 -11.72 4.01
N ASP A 11 10.56 -12.32 5.16
CA ASP A 11 9.84 -13.44 5.72
C ASP A 11 8.43 -13.03 6.18
N GLY A 12 7.43 -13.84 5.85
CA GLY A 12 6.04 -13.61 6.26
C GLY A 12 5.22 -12.68 5.36
N PHE A 13 5.76 -12.21 4.24
CA PHE A 13 5.01 -11.43 3.24
C PHE A 13 4.65 -12.26 2.01
N THR A 14 3.38 -12.18 1.60
CA THR A 14 2.94 -12.65 0.28
C THR A 14 2.91 -11.49 -0.70
N ILE A 15 3.55 -11.65 -1.86
CA ILE A 15 3.49 -10.67 -2.95
C ILE A 15 2.64 -11.26 -4.06
N ALA A 16 1.52 -10.60 -4.35
CA ALA A 16 0.61 -10.98 -5.41
C ALA A 16 0.66 -9.95 -6.56
N ASP A 17 0.70 -10.45 -7.79
CA ASP A 17 0.63 -9.62 -9.00
C ASP A 17 -0.83 -9.47 -9.43
N ALA A 18 -1.43 -8.31 -9.14
CA ALA A 18 -2.79 -7.98 -9.55
C ALA A 18 -2.82 -7.27 -10.93
N ARG A 19 -2.18 -7.87 -11.94
CA ARG A 19 -2.00 -7.30 -13.29
C ARG A 19 -3.29 -6.87 -14.01
N PHE A 20 -4.45 -7.37 -13.60
CA PHE A 20 -5.75 -7.01 -14.18
C PHE A 20 -6.57 -6.18 -13.20
N ALA A 21 -6.66 -4.88 -13.46
CA ALA A 21 -7.63 -4.03 -12.78
C ALA A 21 -9.07 -4.33 -13.21
N LYS A 22 -9.26 -4.91 -14.40
CA LYS A 22 -10.54 -5.41 -14.89
C LYS A 22 -10.37 -6.54 -15.94
N PRO A 23 -11.15 -7.64 -15.85
CA PRO A 23 -11.90 -8.05 -14.65
C PRO A 23 -10.93 -8.25 -13.46
N LEU A 24 -11.40 -8.01 -12.25
CA LEU A 24 -10.63 -8.34 -11.05
C LEU A 24 -10.45 -9.86 -10.96
N ASP A 25 -9.28 -10.29 -10.52
CA ASP A 25 -9.04 -11.68 -10.12
C ASP A 25 -9.60 -11.89 -8.70
N THR A 26 -10.91 -12.18 -8.63
CA THR A 26 -11.63 -12.32 -7.36
C THR A 26 -11.18 -13.52 -6.56
N ASP A 27 -10.79 -14.61 -7.23
CA ASP A 27 -10.29 -15.83 -6.59
C ASP A 27 -8.98 -15.55 -5.85
N LEU A 28 -8.08 -14.77 -6.46
CA LEU A 28 -6.86 -14.29 -5.80
C LEU A 28 -7.19 -13.42 -4.58
N LEU A 29 -8.11 -12.45 -4.72
CA LEU A 29 -8.49 -11.56 -3.62
C LEU A 29 -9.10 -12.33 -2.45
N ASP A 30 -9.97 -13.31 -2.73
CA ASP A 30 -10.56 -14.17 -1.71
C ASP A 30 -9.51 -15.00 -0.97
N SER A 31 -8.59 -15.60 -1.72
CA SER A 31 -7.49 -16.38 -1.14
C SER A 31 -6.61 -15.51 -0.24
N LEU A 32 -6.28 -14.30 -0.67
CA LEU A 32 -5.43 -13.39 0.10
C LEU A 32 -6.14 -12.90 1.37
N ALA A 33 -7.40 -12.47 1.26
CA ALA A 33 -8.20 -12.00 2.37
C ALA A 33 -8.49 -13.10 3.42
N ALA A 34 -8.63 -14.36 3.00
CA ALA A 34 -8.84 -15.48 3.91
C ALA A 34 -7.57 -15.94 4.64
N SER A 35 -6.39 -15.73 4.05
CA SER A 35 -5.11 -16.23 4.58
C SER A 35 -4.28 -15.19 5.32
N HIS A 36 -4.61 -13.90 5.18
CA HIS A 36 -3.89 -12.80 5.79
C HIS A 36 -4.82 -11.94 6.64
N ASP A 37 -4.29 -11.38 7.72
CA ASP A 37 -4.99 -10.39 8.54
C ASP A 37 -4.72 -8.95 8.07
N ARG A 38 -3.83 -8.77 7.10
CA ARG A 38 -3.40 -7.49 6.55
C ARG A 38 -3.23 -7.55 5.04
N LEU A 39 -3.67 -6.51 4.34
CA LEU A 39 -3.42 -6.32 2.90
C LEU A 39 -2.91 -4.91 2.63
N VAL A 40 -1.88 -4.81 1.79
CA VAL A 40 -1.40 -3.54 1.22
C VAL A 40 -1.61 -3.60 -0.28
N ILE A 41 -2.41 -2.67 -0.79
CA ILE A 41 -2.66 -2.50 -2.23
C ILE A 41 -1.80 -1.34 -2.70
N VAL A 42 -0.94 -1.57 -3.69
CA VAL A 42 -0.05 -0.55 -4.25
C VAL A 42 -0.46 -0.30 -5.69
N GLU A 43 -0.72 0.95 -6.05
CA GLU A 43 -1.02 1.37 -7.42
C GLU A 43 -0.30 2.67 -7.78
N GLU A 44 0.09 2.82 -9.04
CA GLU A 44 0.67 4.05 -9.58
C GLU A 44 -0.39 4.94 -10.25
N ASN A 45 -1.59 5.02 -9.66
CA ASN A 45 -2.70 5.88 -10.09
C ASN A 45 -3.20 6.71 -8.91
N SER A 46 -4.02 7.75 -9.18
CA SER A 46 -4.71 8.52 -8.14
C SER A 46 -5.79 7.69 -7.42
N PRO A 47 -6.25 8.11 -6.23
CA PRO A 47 -7.30 7.41 -5.51
C PRO A 47 -8.59 7.32 -6.33
N GLY A 48 -9.36 6.24 -6.12
CA GLY A 48 -10.57 5.94 -6.90
C GLY A 48 -10.33 4.96 -8.07
N GLY A 49 -9.08 4.55 -8.30
CA GLY A 49 -8.70 3.57 -9.32
C GLY A 49 -8.82 2.12 -8.88
N PHE A 50 -7.74 1.36 -9.09
CA PHE A 50 -7.70 -0.08 -8.85
C PHE A 50 -7.92 -0.41 -7.38
N SER A 51 -7.30 0.32 -6.45
CA SER A 51 -7.45 0.05 -5.03
C SER A 51 -8.88 0.25 -4.53
N ALA A 52 -9.59 1.27 -5.03
CA ALA A 52 -10.99 1.50 -4.72
C ALA A 52 -11.89 0.39 -5.27
N HIS A 53 -11.58 -0.13 -6.48
CA HIS A 53 -12.31 -1.25 -7.05
C HIS A 53 -12.13 -2.53 -6.23
N VAL A 54 -10.91 -2.81 -5.77
CA VAL A 54 -10.60 -3.93 -4.86
C VAL A 54 -11.31 -3.75 -3.51
N LEU A 55 -11.26 -2.57 -2.91
CA LEU A 55 -11.96 -2.29 -1.64
C LEU A 55 -13.47 -2.49 -1.75
N GLN A 56 -14.08 -2.05 -2.86
CA GLN A 56 -15.50 -2.27 -3.12
C GLN A 56 -15.82 -3.77 -3.23
N TYR A 57 -14.97 -4.55 -3.90
CA TYR A 57 -15.11 -6.01 -3.95
C TYR A 57 -15.01 -6.64 -2.56
N LEU A 58 -13.93 -6.35 -1.82
CA LEU A 58 -13.69 -6.91 -0.49
C LEU A 58 -14.83 -6.58 0.48
N ALA A 59 -15.36 -5.36 0.44
CA ALA A 59 -16.51 -4.96 1.24
C ALA A 59 -17.76 -5.78 0.88
N ASN A 60 -18.11 -5.87 -0.41
CA ASN A 60 -19.33 -6.56 -0.85
C ASN A 60 -19.26 -8.09 -0.68
N ALA A 61 -18.06 -8.67 -0.70
CA ALA A 61 -17.82 -10.08 -0.42
C ALA A 61 -17.76 -10.40 1.09
N GLY A 62 -17.83 -9.40 1.97
CA GLY A 62 -17.83 -9.57 3.43
C GLY A 62 -16.45 -9.73 4.06
N HIS A 63 -15.36 -9.59 3.29
CA HIS A 63 -13.99 -9.71 3.82
C HIS A 63 -13.63 -8.60 4.80
N LEU A 64 -14.31 -7.46 4.73
CA LEU A 64 -14.10 -6.31 5.62
C LEU A 64 -15.00 -6.31 6.86
N ASP A 65 -15.81 -7.35 7.07
CA ASP A 65 -16.68 -7.45 8.25
C ASP A 65 -15.92 -7.87 9.53
N GLY A 66 -14.70 -8.41 9.36
CA GLY A 66 -13.84 -8.91 10.43
C GLY A 66 -12.68 -7.98 10.81
N SER A 67 -11.51 -8.57 11.06
CA SER A 67 -10.30 -7.85 11.51
C SER A 67 -9.30 -7.57 10.38
N LEU A 68 -9.68 -7.74 9.12
CA LEU A 68 -8.79 -7.55 7.97
C LEU A 68 -8.39 -6.09 7.85
N ALA A 69 -7.12 -5.78 8.11
CA ALA A 69 -6.59 -4.43 7.97
C ALA A 69 -6.10 -4.18 6.55
N VAL A 70 -6.68 -3.19 5.86
CA VAL A 70 -6.29 -2.84 4.50
C VAL A 70 -5.65 -1.45 4.45
N ARG A 71 -4.58 -1.29 3.66
CA ARG A 71 -3.98 -0.01 3.30
C ARG A 71 -3.85 0.10 1.78
N CYS A 72 -4.11 1.28 1.25
CA CYS A 72 -3.94 1.58 -0.17
C CYS A 72 -2.86 2.64 -0.31
N LEU A 73 -1.83 2.32 -1.07
CA LEU A 73 -0.78 3.25 -1.47
C LEU A 73 -1.03 3.62 -2.93
N SER A 74 -1.26 4.90 -3.17
CA SER A 74 -1.62 5.47 -4.48
C SER A 74 -0.89 6.80 -4.66
N LEU A 75 -0.83 7.31 -5.89
CA LEU A 75 -0.40 8.69 -6.12
C LEU A 75 -1.38 9.64 -5.42
N PRO A 76 -0.95 10.84 -5.00
CA PRO A 76 -1.86 11.81 -4.41
C PRO A 76 -2.92 12.28 -5.41
N ASP A 77 -4.09 12.66 -4.89
CA ASP A 77 -5.14 13.32 -5.67
C ASP A 77 -4.78 14.80 -5.91
N ALA A 78 -3.69 15.02 -6.64
CA ALA A 78 -3.16 16.35 -6.93
C ALA A 78 -2.35 16.33 -8.22
N MET A 79 -2.21 17.51 -8.83
CA MET A 79 -1.22 17.70 -9.88
C MET A 79 0.19 17.60 -9.29
N LEU A 80 1.01 16.72 -9.86
CA LEU A 80 2.42 16.60 -9.51
C LEU A 80 3.27 17.48 -10.43
N ASP A 81 4.24 18.18 -9.83
CA ASP A 81 5.24 18.91 -10.60
C ASP A 81 6.08 17.94 -11.44
N HIS A 82 6.69 18.49 -12.50
CA HIS A 82 7.57 17.71 -13.35
C HIS A 82 8.82 17.28 -12.57
N ASP A 83 9.03 15.98 -12.51
CA ASP A 83 10.21 15.34 -11.94
C ASP A 83 10.44 14.01 -12.66
N SER A 84 11.54 13.35 -12.37
CA SER A 84 11.77 11.95 -12.70
C SER A 84 10.65 11.06 -12.13
N GLN A 85 10.33 9.97 -12.82
CA GLN A 85 9.35 8.98 -12.33
C GLN A 85 9.70 8.50 -10.92
N SER A 86 10.97 8.19 -10.66
CA SER A 86 11.44 7.77 -9.34
C SER A 86 11.22 8.84 -8.26
N GLY A 87 11.40 10.12 -8.60
CA GLY A 87 11.15 11.24 -7.67
C GLY A 87 9.67 11.38 -7.34
N GLN A 88 8.79 11.25 -8.35
CA GLN A 88 7.34 11.27 -8.16
C GLN A 88 6.86 10.10 -7.29
N LEU A 89 7.39 8.89 -7.52
CA LEU A 89 7.05 7.72 -6.70
C LEU A 89 7.55 7.87 -5.25
N ALA A 90 8.76 8.38 -5.04
CA ALA A 90 9.30 8.63 -3.70
C ALA A 90 8.47 9.70 -2.95
N LEU A 91 8.06 10.77 -3.64
CA LEU A 91 7.19 11.80 -3.07
C LEU A 91 5.84 11.22 -2.62
N ALA A 92 5.30 10.26 -3.38
CA ALA A 92 4.04 9.58 -3.05
C ALA A 92 4.22 8.41 -2.05
N GLY A 93 5.44 8.08 -1.63
CA GLY A 93 5.71 6.91 -0.79
C GLY A 93 5.48 5.56 -1.48
N LEU A 94 5.47 5.55 -2.81
CA LEU A 94 5.36 4.35 -3.66
C LEU A 94 6.73 3.74 -3.99
N ASP A 95 7.81 4.35 -3.50
CA ASP A 95 9.13 3.77 -3.60
C ASP A 95 9.34 2.66 -2.55
N LYS A 96 10.51 2.03 -2.64
CA LYS A 96 10.89 0.92 -1.76
C LYS A 96 10.76 1.31 -0.28
N ALA A 97 11.23 2.50 0.09
CA ALA A 97 11.27 2.98 1.46
C ALA A 97 9.87 3.29 2.01
N GLY A 98 9.00 3.93 1.21
CA GLY A 98 7.62 4.24 1.60
C GLY A 98 6.76 2.99 1.77
N ILE A 99 6.91 2.00 0.88
CA ILE A 99 6.23 0.71 1.03
C ILE A 99 6.72 -0.01 2.29
N ALA A 100 8.03 -0.08 2.52
CA ALA A 100 8.60 -0.70 3.73
C ALA A 100 8.15 -0.01 5.03
N ALA A 101 7.99 1.32 5.02
CA ALA A 101 7.46 2.07 6.16
C ALA A 101 6.01 1.69 6.46
N THR A 102 5.18 1.54 5.43
CA THR A 102 3.78 1.11 5.58
C THR A 102 3.68 -0.31 6.13
N LEU A 103 4.52 -1.23 5.64
CA LEU A 103 4.57 -2.60 6.13
C LEU A 103 4.97 -2.65 7.62
N ARG A 104 5.99 -1.88 8.03
CA ARG A 104 6.43 -1.77 9.44
C ARG A 104 5.35 -1.21 10.37
N ASP A 105 4.59 -0.21 9.92
CA ASP A 105 3.46 0.33 10.68
C ASP A 105 2.40 -0.74 10.92
N LEU A 106 2.07 -1.52 9.87
CA LEU A 106 1.09 -2.58 9.94
C LEU A 106 1.51 -3.76 10.83
N THR A 107 2.79 -4.15 10.84
CA THR A 107 3.29 -5.23 11.70
C THR A 107 3.45 -4.81 13.17
N GLY A 108 3.22 -3.52 13.51
CA GLY A 108 3.48 -2.99 14.84
C GLY A 108 4.97 -2.80 15.14
N THR A 109 5.83 -2.95 14.13
CA THR A 109 7.27 -2.71 14.18
C THR A 109 7.57 -1.24 13.88
N ALA A 110 6.84 -0.32 14.53
CA ALA A 110 7.06 1.10 14.35
C ALA A 110 8.42 1.51 14.93
N ALA A 111 9.40 1.78 14.08
CA ALA A 111 10.52 2.63 14.46
C ALA A 111 9.97 4.03 14.75
N ALA A 112 10.29 4.57 15.93
CA ALA A 112 9.86 5.90 16.36
C ALA A 112 10.04 6.93 15.24
N SER A 113 8.96 7.61 14.86
CA SER A 113 9.00 8.66 13.84
C SER A 113 10.04 9.73 14.21
N PRO A 114 10.89 10.20 13.27
CA PRO A 114 11.65 11.42 13.50
C PRO A 114 10.65 12.57 13.69
N LYS A 115 10.75 13.27 14.82
CA LYS A 115 10.02 14.51 15.07
C LYS A 115 10.22 15.46 13.90
N ALA A 116 9.13 15.96 13.33
CA ALA A 116 9.17 17.07 12.40
C ALA A 116 9.81 18.27 13.12
N GLU A 117 11.01 18.68 12.68
CA GLU A 117 11.58 19.95 13.08
C GLU A 117 10.72 21.07 12.50
N SER A 118 10.10 21.82 13.42
CA SER A 118 9.44 23.09 13.17
C SER A 118 10.43 24.05 12.48
N GLN A 119 10.30 24.22 11.16
CA GLN A 119 10.87 25.39 10.50
C GLN A 119 9.96 26.59 10.75
N SER A 120 10.29 27.30 11.84
CA SER A 120 9.94 28.70 12.00
C SER A 120 10.72 29.49 10.95
N LYS A 121 10.04 30.05 9.95
CA LYS A 121 10.59 31.10 9.09
C LYS A 121 10.01 32.43 9.54
N SER A 122 10.94 33.30 9.95
CA SER A 122 10.76 34.75 10.16
C SER A 122 10.43 35.47 8.86
#